data_AF-A0A970YQF0-F1
#
_entry.id   AF-A0A970YQF0-F1
#
_cell.length_a   1.000
_cell.length_b   1.000
_cell.length_c   1.000
_cell.angle_alpha   90.00
_cell.angle_beta   90.00
_cell.angle_gamma   90.00
#
_symmetry.space_group_name_H-M   'P 1'
#
loop_
_entity.id
_entity.type
_entity.pdbx_description
1 polymer ?
#
loop_
_entity_poly.entity_id
_entity_poly.type
_entity_poly.pdbx_seq_one_letter_code
_entity_poly.pdbx_strand_id
1 'polypeptide(L)'
;MKIGCAGVLACGLILVLLLASMAGCVQGNDGPDGPVSVGYTVDLYFINSEYAETGDTALERYVVESRDIEINSAENHWLAILEELKTVNDENASSAISEDVEFEHAYVSEEDETLMIVDLRSTVSGGGSMQEVFFISQIVETIIGNGHLFEDSKNVNKVQFLVKGETVESLMGHISASEPFTSELN
;
A
#
# COMPACT_ATOMS: atom_id res chain seq x y z
N MET A 1 -62.49 40.19 5.23
CA MET A 1 -63.84 39.89 5.76
C MET A 1 -63.82 38.43 6.19
N LYS A 2 -64.10 38.16 7.47
CA LYS A 2 -64.11 36.82 8.09
C LYS A 2 -65.31 36.01 7.59
N ILE A 3 -65.16 34.69 7.43
CA ILE A 3 -66.03 33.52 7.77
C ILE A 3 -65.14 32.29 7.39
N GLY A 4 -64.92 31.22 8.15
CA GLY A 4 -65.58 30.65 9.31
C GLY A 4 -65.99 29.19 9.03
N CYS A 5 -65.51 28.25 9.87
CA CYS A 5 -66.01 26.88 10.14
C CYS A 5 -65.67 25.67 9.23
N ALA A 6 -64.73 24.85 9.73
CA ALA A 6 -64.91 23.50 10.29
C ALA A 6 -65.74 22.43 9.54
N GLY A 7 -65.11 21.27 9.30
CA GLY A 7 -65.77 20.01 8.98
C GLY A 7 -64.78 18.86 8.78
N VAL A 8 -64.54 18.10 9.84
CA VAL A 8 -63.70 16.89 9.89
C VAL A 8 -64.42 15.75 9.13
N LEU A 9 -63.72 15.06 8.23
CA LEU A 9 -64.04 13.67 7.90
C LEU A 9 -62.75 12.88 7.63
N ALA A 10 -62.47 11.93 8.52
CA ALA A 10 -61.35 11.01 8.45
C ALA A 10 -61.74 9.76 7.63
N CYS A 11 -60.91 9.40 6.65
CA CYS A 11 -60.73 8.08 6.03
C CYS A 11 -59.50 8.24 5.14
N GLY A 12 -58.29 7.84 5.53
CA GLY A 12 -57.96 6.46 5.81
C GLY A 12 -57.26 5.90 4.56
N LEU A 13 -56.01 6.28 4.32
CA LEU A 13 -55.09 5.46 3.54
C LEU A 13 -53.66 5.75 3.99
N ILE A 14 -53.16 4.88 4.87
CA ILE A 14 -51.79 4.82 5.33
C ILE A 14 -50.98 4.20 4.19
N LEU A 15 -50.16 4.99 3.50
CA LEU A 15 -49.14 4.49 2.59
C LEU A 15 -47.81 4.50 3.34
N VAL A 16 -47.45 3.36 3.92
CA VAL A 16 -46.12 3.08 4.47
C VAL A 16 -45.34 2.31 3.41
N LEU A 17 -44.01 2.45 3.46
CA LEU A 17 -42.93 1.68 2.79
C LEU A 17 -42.29 2.45 1.61
N LEU A 18 -40.97 2.65 1.52
CA LEU A 18 -39.81 2.28 2.34
C LEU A 18 -38.65 3.21 1.94
N LEU A 19 -38.00 3.84 2.92
CA LEU A 19 -36.69 4.47 2.75
C LEU A 19 -35.63 3.37 2.76
N ALA A 20 -34.87 3.23 1.67
CA ALA A 20 -33.61 2.49 1.66
C ALA A 20 -32.47 3.50 1.50
N SER A 21 -32.16 4.23 2.57
CA SER A 21 -30.83 4.80 2.77
C SER A 21 -29.91 3.62 3.04
N MET A 22 -29.08 3.23 2.07
CA MET A 22 -27.94 2.37 2.32
C MET A 22 -26.91 3.18 3.12
N ALA A 23 -27.18 3.31 4.42
CA ALA A 23 -26.13 3.54 5.40
C ALA A 23 -25.35 2.23 5.46
N GLY A 24 -24.21 2.19 4.76
CA GLY A 24 -23.23 1.12 4.93
C GLY A 24 -22.89 1.03 6.42
N CYS A 25 -23.19 -0.13 7.01
CA CYS A 25 -22.89 -0.39 8.40
C CYS A 25 -21.38 -0.48 8.58
N VAL A 26 -20.76 0.60 9.07
CA VAL A 26 -19.57 0.48 9.90
C VAL A 26 -20.02 -0.22 11.18
N GLN A 27 -19.72 -1.51 11.30
CA GLN A 27 -19.77 -2.21 12.59
C GLN A 27 -18.49 -1.85 13.35
N GLY A 28 -18.48 -0.67 13.96
CA GLY A 28 -17.55 -0.36 15.04
C GLY A 28 -18.01 -1.13 16.28
N ASN A 29 -17.33 -2.24 16.58
CA ASN A 29 -17.51 -2.96 17.83
C ASN A 29 -16.50 -2.40 18.85
N ASP A 30 -16.77 -1.18 19.33
CA ASP A 30 -15.92 -0.50 20.31
C ASP A 30 -16.24 -1.02 21.74
N GLY A 31 -15.47 -2.02 22.17
CA GLY A 31 -15.13 -2.14 23.60
C GLY A 31 -14.06 -1.09 23.95
N PRO A 32 -14.00 -0.58 25.20
CA PRO A 32 -13.02 0.43 25.55
C PRO A 32 -11.64 -0.25 25.65
N ASP A 33 -10.66 0.29 24.93
CA ASP A 33 -9.23 -0.03 24.95
C ASP A 33 -8.73 -1.25 24.14
N GLY A 34 -9.30 -1.50 22.96
CA GLY A 34 -8.64 -2.30 21.91
C GLY A 34 -7.90 -1.40 20.90
N PRO A 35 -6.76 -1.82 20.32
CA PRO A 35 -6.11 -1.04 19.28
C PRO A 35 -7.04 -0.89 18.06
N VAL A 36 -7.21 0.35 17.60
CA VAL A 36 -8.02 0.64 16.42
C VAL A 36 -7.25 0.15 15.19
N SER A 37 -7.86 -0.76 14.43
CA SER A 37 -7.32 -1.22 13.14
C SER A 37 -8.15 -0.63 12.00
N VAL A 38 -7.48 -0.23 10.92
CA VAL A 38 -8.09 0.39 9.74
C VAL A 38 -7.82 -0.50 8.54
N GLY A 39 -8.87 -0.77 7.75
CA GLY A 39 -8.76 -1.55 6.51
C GLY A 39 -8.32 -0.69 5.34
N TYR A 40 -7.35 -1.17 4.57
CA TYR A 40 -6.84 -0.55 3.35
C TYR A 40 -6.86 -1.58 2.20
N THR A 41 -7.21 -1.14 1.00
CA THR A 41 -6.95 -1.90 -0.23
C THR A 41 -5.62 -1.43 -0.79
N VAL A 42 -4.63 -2.32 -0.85
CA VAL A 42 -3.26 -2.01 -1.27
C VAL A 42 -2.91 -2.74 -2.55
N ASP A 43 -2.21 -2.08 -3.45
CA ASP A 43 -1.73 -2.68 -4.71
C ASP A 43 -0.30 -3.19 -4.52
N LEU A 44 -0.11 -4.51 -4.50
CA LEU A 44 1.20 -5.14 -4.36
C LEU A 44 1.77 -5.44 -5.74
N TYR A 45 2.94 -4.89 -6.03
CA TYR A 45 3.59 -5.08 -7.32
C TYR A 45 4.50 -6.28 -7.19
N PHE A 46 4.16 -7.40 -7.85
CA PHE A 46 4.99 -8.58 -7.90
C PHE A 46 5.65 -8.71 -9.28
N ILE A 47 6.80 -9.34 -9.36
CA ILE A 47 7.54 -9.51 -10.61
C ILE A 47 6.79 -10.53 -11.47
N ASN A 48 6.54 -10.19 -12.73
CA ASN A 48 6.02 -11.16 -13.69
C ASN A 48 7.07 -12.25 -13.93
N SER A 49 6.73 -13.49 -13.58
CA SER A 49 7.65 -14.64 -13.67
C SER A 49 8.10 -14.92 -15.11
N GLU A 50 7.21 -14.78 -16.09
CA GLU A 50 7.56 -14.98 -17.51
C GLU A 50 8.52 -13.88 -18.00
N TYR A 51 8.29 -12.62 -17.59
CA TYR A 51 9.23 -11.52 -17.87
C TYR A 51 10.60 -11.80 -17.24
N ALA A 52 10.64 -12.24 -15.98
CA ALA A 52 11.89 -12.49 -15.26
C ALA A 52 12.71 -13.63 -15.89
N GLU A 53 12.04 -14.66 -16.41
CA GLU A 53 12.68 -15.81 -17.05
C GLU A 53 13.16 -15.51 -18.48
N THR A 54 12.35 -14.77 -19.25
CA THR A 54 12.59 -14.57 -20.69
C THR A 54 13.29 -13.26 -21.02
N GLY A 55 13.14 -12.24 -20.18
CA GLY A 55 13.53 -10.87 -20.48
C GLY A 55 12.73 -10.23 -21.63
N ASP A 56 11.57 -10.79 -21.99
CA ASP A 56 10.76 -10.25 -23.08
C ASP A 56 10.12 -8.92 -22.67
N THR A 57 10.67 -7.82 -23.20
CA THR A 57 10.20 -6.46 -22.94
C THR A 57 8.80 -6.16 -23.47
N ALA A 58 8.18 -7.07 -24.22
CA ALA A 58 6.76 -6.98 -24.60
C ALA A 58 5.81 -7.43 -23.48
N LEU A 59 6.31 -8.13 -22.47
CA LEU A 59 5.56 -8.50 -21.28
C LEU A 59 5.56 -7.38 -20.25
N GLU A 60 4.45 -7.23 -19.52
CA GLU A 60 4.41 -6.37 -18.35
C GLU A 60 5.42 -6.84 -17.31
N ARG A 61 6.18 -5.90 -16.74
CA ARG A 61 7.22 -6.20 -15.74
C ARG A 61 6.61 -6.69 -14.42
N TYR A 62 5.41 -6.21 -14.09
CA TYR A 62 4.74 -6.51 -12.83
C TYR A 62 3.37 -7.14 -13.03
N VAL A 63 3.04 -8.08 -12.15
CA VAL A 63 1.68 -8.52 -11.86
C VAL A 63 1.24 -7.76 -10.61
N VAL A 64 0.17 -6.97 -10.71
CA VAL A 64 -0.35 -6.17 -9.59
C VAL A 64 -1.46 -6.95 -8.90
N GLU A 65 -1.29 -7.21 -7.61
CA GLU A 65 -2.27 -7.90 -6.75
C GLU A 65 -2.86 -6.91 -5.75
N SER A 66 -4.14 -6.56 -5.88
CA SER A 66 -4.84 -5.75 -4.88
C SER A 66 -5.25 -6.62 -3.68
N ARG A 67 -4.84 -6.24 -2.47
CA ARG A 67 -5.10 -6.96 -1.22
C ARG A 67 -5.76 -6.06 -0.20
N ASP A 68 -6.81 -6.55 0.45
CA ASP A 68 -7.38 -5.89 1.62
C ASP A 68 -6.57 -6.29 2.86
N ILE A 69 -5.98 -5.30 3.54
CA ILE A 69 -5.19 -5.50 4.75
C ILE A 69 -5.73 -4.64 5.90
N GLU A 70 -5.71 -5.19 7.11
CA GLU A 70 -6.03 -4.45 8.33
C GLU A 70 -4.72 -4.05 9.00
N ILE A 71 -4.52 -2.74 9.18
CA ILE A 71 -3.33 -2.23 9.85
C ILE A 71 -3.75 -1.56 11.16
N ASN A 72 -3.04 -1.90 12.23
CA ASN A 72 -3.21 -1.25 13.52
C ASN A 72 -2.75 0.21 13.43
N SER A 73 -3.55 1.14 13.96
CA SER A 73 -3.23 2.57 13.97
C SER A 73 -1.93 2.93 14.70
N ALA A 74 -1.39 2.05 15.56
CA ALA A 74 -0.11 2.22 16.22
C ALA A 74 1.08 1.63 15.43
N GLU A 75 0.83 0.84 14.39
CA GLU A 75 1.85 0.25 13.52
C GLU A 75 2.26 1.22 12.42
N ASN A 76 3.46 1.02 11.89
CA ASN A 76 3.90 1.73 10.71
C ASN A 76 3.21 1.12 9.47
N HIS A 77 2.32 1.87 8.84
CA HIS A 77 1.55 1.38 7.69
C HIS A 77 2.43 0.88 6.54
N TRP A 78 3.56 1.55 6.28
CA TRP A 78 4.45 1.17 5.20
C TRP A 78 5.21 -0.11 5.48
N LEU A 79 5.64 -0.34 6.72
CA LEU A 79 6.21 -1.63 7.10
C LEU A 79 5.20 -2.76 6.93
N ALA A 80 3.94 -2.56 7.35
CA ALA A 80 2.90 -3.56 7.15
C ALA A 80 2.69 -3.88 5.66
N ILE A 81 2.63 -2.88 4.78
CA ILE A 81 2.52 -3.07 3.33
C ILE A 81 3.74 -3.80 2.74
N LEU A 82 4.95 -3.43 3.15
CA LEU A 82 6.17 -4.06 2.63
C LEU A 82 6.30 -5.52 3.05
N GLU A 83 5.82 -5.90 4.23
CA GLU A 83 5.77 -7.29 4.68
C GLU A 83 4.84 -8.16 3.83
N GLU A 84 3.74 -7.59 3.29
CA GLU A 84 2.84 -8.31 2.39
C GLU A 84 3.50 -8.76 1.08
N LEU A 85 4.58 -8.09 0.66
CA LEU A 85 5.37 -8.47 -0.52
C LEU A 85 6.11 -9.80 -0.35
N LYS A 86 6.19 -10.36 0.85
CA LYS A 86 6.79 -11.68 1.07
C LYS A 86 5.85 -12.83 0.66
N THR A 87 4.54 -12.57 0.59
CA THR A 87 3.52 -13.58 0.28
C THR A 87 2.91 -13.34 -1.11
N VAL A 88 3.20 -14.26 -2.03
CA VAL A 88 2.68 -14.24 -3.41
C VAL A 88 1.52 -15.22 -3.55
N ASN A 89 0.38 -14.77 -4.09
CA ASN A 89 -0.79 -15.63 -4.32
C ASN A 89 -1.00 -16.01 -5.80
N ASP A 90 -0.42 -15.27 -6.75
CA ASP A 90 -0.52 -15.54 -8.19
C ASP A 90 0.65 -16.42 -8.67
N GLU A 91 0.34 -17.49 -9.42
CA GLU A 91 1.34 -18.42 -9.96
C GLU A 91 2.23 -17.82 -11.06
N ASN A 92 1.79 -16.74 -11.70
CA ASN A 92 2.54 -16.02 -12.73
C ASN A 92 3.39 -14.90 -12.13
N ALA A 93 3.38 -14.76 -10.81
CA ALA A 93 4.08 -13.73 -10.09
C ALA A 93 5.18 -14.34 -9.21
N SER A 94 6.19 -13.53 -8.91
CA SER A 94 7.23 -13.85 -7.94
C SER A 94 7.62 -12.60 -7.16
N SER A 95 8.21 -12.80 -6.00
CA SER A 95 8.75 -11.71 -5.18
C SER A 95 10.26 -11.79 -5.13
N ALA A 96 10.92 -10.64 -5.23
CA ALA A 96 12.34 -10.50 -4.91
C ALA A 96 12.56 -10.28 -3.41
N ILE A 97 11.49 -10.09 -2.63
CA ILE A 97 11.54 -9.92 -1.19
C ILE A 97 11.38 -11.29 -0.53
N SER A 98 12.46 -11.82 0.01
CA SER A 98 12.48 -13.08 0.73
C SER A 98 12.16 -12.91 2.22
N GLU A 99 11.83 -14.02 2.88
CA GLU A 99 11.48 -14.06 4.31
C GLU A 99 12.58 -13.53 5.24
N ASP A 100 13.85 -13.60 4.83
CA ASP A 100 15.01 -13.12 5.59
C ASP A 100 15.27 -11.61 5.45
N VAL A 101 14.51 -10.92 4.60
CA VAL A 101 14.58 -9.46 4.49
C VAL A 101 13.88 -8.84 5.70
N GLU A 102 14.62 -8.05 6.46
CA GLU A 102 14.10 -7.35 7.64
C GLU A 102 14.09 -5.83 7.40
N PHE A 103 12.89 -5.26 7.30
CA PHE A 103 12.69 -3.80 7.26
C PHE A 103 12.72 -3.25 8.69
N GLU A 104 13.58 -2.27 8.94
CA GLU A 104 13.70 -1.62 10.25
C GLU A 104 12.75 -0.41 10.33
N HIS A 105 12.75 0.45 9.31
CA HIS A 105 11.90 1.65 9.25
C HIS A 105 11.43 1.97 7.83
N ALA A 106 10.25 2.57 7.70
CA ALA A 106 9.77 3.16 6.46
C ALA A 106 9.01 4.46 6.76
N TYR A 107 9.44 5.60 6.21
CA TYR A 107 8.82 6.89 6.52
C TYR A 107 9.08 7.94 5.43
N VAL A 108 8.16 8.88 5.28
CA VAL A 108 8.35 10.05 4.42
C VAL A 108 9.34 11.00 5.08
N SER A 109 10.31 11.50 4.31
CA SER A 109 11.32 12.44 4.81
C SER A 109 10.68 13.73 5.30
N GLU A 110 11.11 14.21 6.48
CA GLU A 110 10.68 15.51 7.02
C GLU A 110 11.24 16.70 6.22
N GLU A 111 12.33 16.49 5.48
CA GLU A 111 12.99 17.53 4.68
C GLU A 111 12.51 17.56 3.22
N ASP A 112 11.94 16.46 2.73
CA ASP A 112 11.47 16.30 1.35
C ASP A 112 10.26 15.37 1.29
N GLU A 113 9.05 15.95 1.18
CA GLU A 113 7.78 15.21 1.10
C GLU A 113 7.65 14.29 -0.13
N THR A 114 8.56 14.40 -1.11
CA THR A 114 8.58 13.52 -2.27
C THR A 114 9.39 12.25 -2.04
N LEU A 115 10.14 12.17 -0.94
CA LEU A 115 11.08 11.09 -0.63
C LEU A 115 10.55 10.17 0.46
N MET A 116 10.42 8.89 0.14
CA MET A 116 10.29 7.82 1.13
C MET A 116 11.67 7.30 1.52
N ILE A 117 11.90 7.10 2.82
CA ILE A 117 13.04 6.35 3.35
C ILE A 117 12.59 4.92 3.63
N VAL A 118 13.35 3.93 3.15
CA VAL A 118 13.21 2.51 3.50
C VAL A 118 14.52 2.03 4.09
N ASP A 119 14.54 1.79 5.40
CA ASP A 119 15.72 1.33 6.14
C ASP A 119 15.66 -0.18 6.36
N LEU A 120 16.71 -0.88 5.97
CA LEU A 120 16.87 -2.32 6.15
C LEU A 120 17.78 -2.60 7.34
N ARG A 121 17.52 -3.70 8.04
CA ARG A 121 18.38 -4.12 9.16
C ARG A 121 19.76 -4.61 8.70
N SER A 122 19.87 -5.08 7.46
CA SER A 122 21.13 -5.46 6.82
C SER A 122 21.01 -5.38 5.30
N THR A 123 22.17 -5.35 4.62
CA THR A 123 22.23 -5.65 3.18
C THR A 123 21.64 -7.03 2.91
N VAL A 124 21.10 -7.22 1.71
CA VAL A 124 20.53 -8.51 1.31
C VAL A 124 21.64 -9.38 0.74
N SER A 125 21.76 -10.60 1.26
CA SER A 125 22.84 -11.51 0.85
C SER A 125 22.45 -12.37 -0.35
N GLY A 126 23.36 -12.51 -1.30
CA GLY A 126 23.10 -13.27 -2.52
C GLY A 126 22.32 -12.48 -3.57
N GLY A 127 22.15 -13.08 -4.75
CA GLY A 127 21.52 -12.43 -5.89
C GLY A 127 22.52 -11.83 -6.89
N GLY A 128 22.11 -11.80 -8.15
CA GLY A 128 22.81 -11.11 -9.24
C GLY A 128 22.25 -9.70 -9.46
N SER A 129 22.82 -8.98 -10.42
CA SER A 129 22.37 -7.62 -10.77
C SER A 129 20.87 -7.54 -11.08
N MET A 130 20.33 -8.52 -11.81
CA MET A 130 18.90 -8.56 -12.14
C MET A 130 18.02 -8.74 -10.90
N GLN A 131 18.47 -9.55 -9.92
CA GLN A 131 17.75 -9.73 -8.66
C GLN A 131 17.73 -8.43 -7.86
N GLU A 132 18.83 -7.67 -7.86
CA GLU A 132 18.90 -6.39 -7.18
C GLU A 132 17.99 -5.34 -7.83
N VAL A 133 17.93 -5.29 -9.18
CA VAL A 133 16.96 -4.44 -9.91
C VAL A 133 15.54 -4.79 -9.46
N PHE A 134 15.21 -6.09 -9.43
CA PHE A 134 13.87 -6.53 -9.03
C PHE A 134 13.55 -6.20 -7.59
N PHE A 135 14.47 -6.43 -6.66
CA PHE A 135 14.29 -6.08 -5.25
C PHE A 135 13.97 -4.59 -5.06
N ILE A 136 14.80 -3.71 -5.65
CA ILE A 136 14.65 -2.27 -5.53
C ILE A 136 13.33 -1.83 -6.18
N SER A 137 13.11 -2.22 -7.43
CA SER A 137 11.96 -1.74 -8.19
C SER A 137 10.62 -2.24 -7.63
N GLN A 138 10.55 -3.49 -7.15
CA GLN A 138 9.33 -4.02 -6.54
C GLN A 138 8.87 -3.17 -5.34
N ILE A 139 9.81 -2.76 -4.49
CA ILE A 139 9.56 -1.88 -3.34
C ILE A 139 9.15 -0.49 -3.82
N VAL A 140 9.89 0.09 -4.77
CA VAL A 140 9.64 1.44 -5.30
C VAL A 140 8.25 1.54 -5.91
N GLU A 141 7.88 0.62 -6.79
CA GLU A 141 6.57 0.62 -7.46
C GLU A 141 5.43 0.42 -6.46
N THR A 142 5.62 -0.47 -5.47
CA THR A 142 4.61 -0.69 -4.41
C THR A 142 4.41 0.59 -3.58
N ILE A 143 5.48 1.27 -3.18
CA ILE A 143 5.37 2.51 -2.39
C ILE A 143 4.70 3.61 -3.21
N ILE A 144 5.17 3.85 -4.44
CA ILE A 144 4.66 4.94 -5.28
C ILE A 144 3.21 4.67 -5.69
N GLY A 145 2.87 3.44 -6.08
CA GLY A 145 1.50 3.05 -6.44
C GLY A 145 0.49 3.26 -5.31
N ASN A 146 0.94 3.11 -4.06
CA ASN A 146 0.09 3.27 -2.87
C ASN A 146 0.26 4.61 -2.15
N GLY A 147 1.07 5.55 -2.65
CA GLY A 147 1.34 6.82 -1.96
C GLY A 147 0.08 7.66 -1.68
N HIS A 148 -0.98 7.44 -2.45
CA HIS A 148 -2.28 8.10 -2.27
C HIS A 148 -3.06 7.64 -1.03
N LEU A 149 -2.70 6.51 -0.40
CA LEU A 149 -3.40 5.94 0.74
C LEU A 149 -3.22 6.74 2.03
N PHE A 150 -2.08 7.41 2.20
CA PHE A 150 -1.77 8.19 3.39
C PHE A 150 -1.50 9.64 3.05
N GLU A 151 -1.94 10.55 3.92
CA GLU A 151 -1.88 12.00 3.67
C GLU A 151 -0.45 12.51 3.49
N ASP A 152 0.46 12.02 4.32
CA ASP A 152 1.88 12.37 4.33
C ASP A 152 2.64 11.84 3.10
N SER A 153 2.14 10.78 2.46
CA SER A 153 2.81 10.14 1.32
C SER A 153 2.28 10.52 -0.05
N LYS A 154 1.27 11.40 -0.15
CA LYS A 154 0.63 11.74 -1.45
C LYS A 154 1.57 12.29 -2.50
N ASN A 155 2.66 12.91 -2.07
CA ASN A 155 3.65 13.54 -2.94
C ASN A 155 4.87 12.64 -3.21
N VAL A 156 4.93 11.45 -2.59
CA VAL A 156 6.05 10.52 -2.73
C VAL A 156 6.17 10.04 -4.17
N ASN A 157 7.34 10.22 -4.75
CA ASN A 157 7.68 9.77 -6.10
C ASN A 157 9.08 9.15 -6.22
N LYS A 158 9.81 9.06 -5.09
CA LYS A 158 11.12 8.44 -5.02
C LYS A 158 11.37 7.78 -3.66
N VAL A 159 12.26 6.80 -3.64
CA VAL A 159 12.60 6.00 -2.46
C VAL A 159 14.11 5.94 -2.28
N GLN A 160 14.60 6.31 -1.09
CA GLN A 160 15.99 6.10 -0.68
C GLN A 160 16.06 4.87 0.23
N PHE A 161 17.00 3.98 -0.08
CA PHE A 161 17.29 2.84 0.78
C PHE A 161 18.42 3.17 1.75
N LEU A 162 18.26 2.75 2.99
CA LEU A 162 19.29 2.81 4.03
C LEU A 162 19.54 1.40 4.58
N VAL A 163 20.70 1.22 5.22
CA VAL A 163 20.98 0.05 6.05
C VAL A 163 21.42 0.51 7.42
N LYS A 164 20.61 0.22 8.44
CA LYS A 164 20.81 0.68 9.82
C LYS A 164 20.94 2.21 9.90
N GLY A 165 20.12 2.91 9.14
CA GLY A 165 20.06 4.38 9.09
C GLY A 165 21.18 5.04 8.28
N GLU A 166 22.07 4.28 7.64
CA GLU A 166 23.18 4.80 6.85
C GLU A 166 22.96 4.54 5.35
N THR A 167 23.38 5.48 4.51
CA THR A 167 23.43 5.28 3.07
C THR A 167 24.46 4.20 2.72
N VAL A 168 24.15 3.36 1.75
CA VAL A 168 25.05 2.31 1.28
C VAL A 168 25.29 2.42 -0.22
N GLU A 169 26.46 1.95 -0.65
CA GLU A 169 26.80 1.92 -2.08
C GLU A 169 25.86 1.00 -2.85
N SER A 170 25.42 -0.12 -2.27
CA SER A 170 24.58 -1.11 -2.95
C SER A 170 23.94 -2.04 -1.92
N LEU A 171 22.77 -2.60 -2.24
CA LEU A 171 22.02 -3.51 -1.36
C LEU A 171 22.49 -4.96 -1.50
N MET A 172 22.93 -5.35 -2.71
CA MET A 172 23.41 -6.71 -3.04
C MET A 172 24.78 -6.74 -3.75
N GLY A 173 25.33 -5.58 -4.09
CA GLY A 173 26.68 -5.40 -4.64
C GLY A 173 26.76 -5.08 -6.14
N HIS A 174 25.65 -4.82 -6.84
CA HIS A 174 25.63 -4.63 -8.30
C HIS A 174 25.16 -3.25 -8.77
N ILE A 175 24.26 -2.59 -8.03
CA ILE A 175 23.66 -1.31 -8.42
C ILE A 175 23.87 -0.28 -7.31
N SER A 176 24.16 0.96 -7.72
CA SER A 176 24.29 2.07 -6.77
C SER A 176 22.97 2.32 -6.04
N ALA A 177 22.99 2.29 -4.71
CA ALA A 177 21.88 2.63 -3.81
C ALA A 177 22.14 3.90 -2.99
N SER A 178 23.16 4.68 -3.36
CA SER A 178 23.56 5.90 -2.65
C SER A 178 22.64 7.09 -2.94
N GLU A 179 21.77 6.97 -3.94
CA GLU A 179 20.82 8.01 -4.37
C GLU A 179 19.39 7.43 -4.42
N PRO A 180 18.35 8.27 -4.32
CA PRO A 180 16.97 7.80 -4.38
C PRO A 180 16.56 7.28 -5.76
N PHE A 181 15.68 6.29 -5.78
CA PHE A 181 15.11 5.67 -6.97
C PHE A 181 13.69 6.16 -7.24
N THR A 182 13.32 6.38 -8.51
CA THR A 182 11.95 6.68 -8.95
C THR A 182 11.28 5.46 -9.56
N SER A 183 9.95 5.50 -9.72
CA SER A 183 9.26 4.62 -10.68
C SER A 183 9.89 4.84 -12.05
N GLU A 184 10.12 3.76 -12.80
CA GLU A 184 11.10 3.66 -13.90
C GLU A 184 12.58 3.62 -13.44
N LEU A 185 12.98 2.51 -12.82
CA LEU A 185 14.36 2.06 -12.95
C LEU A 185 14.62 1.76 -14.45
N ASN A 186 15.29 2.70 -15.13
CA ASN A 186 15.85 2.51 -16.47
C ASN A 186 17.26 1.95 -16.39
#